data_AF-A0A381XA33-F1
#
_entry.id   AF-A0A381XA33-F1
#
_cell.length_a   1.000
_cell.length_b   1.000
_cell.length_c   1.000
_cell.angle_alpha   90.00
_cell.angle_beta   90.00
_cell.angle_gamma   90.00
#
_symmetry.space_group_name_H-M   'P 1'
#
loop_
_entity.id
_entity.type
_entity.pdbx_description
1 polymer ?
#
loop_
_entity_poly.entity_id
_entity_poly.type
_entity_poly.pdbx_seq_one_letter_code
_entity_poly.pdbx_strand_id
1 'polypeptide(L)'
;MDYQNAQRLIGVIFSIATIFPVYLLCTRFFKKSYSLLGVALFIFEPRLIQNSSIGTPESMYIFLLATLLFLFLSDNFKKIYLAFLIVGLLSLVRYEGLILIIPLSVVFFIRFRTKKINIFRYLLCLAIFSMLIIPVGYMKNETMGHDGFVSHISAGPEYYQTSIEENISTSGDFLKNGIINMGKYLGWVQLPFFIIFVPLGVLLFFKNMDYKKITIISIAIMILIPAFYAYSRDFSETKYLYALFPIFSLVSCLAFKKFFDMSNKKNLIFCLILIGIIFSSVIFLDWKAEDVEHYKETYQILVQISD
;
A
#
# COMPACT_ATOMS: atom_id res chain seq x y z
N MET A 1 -5.27 -29.21 -0.65
CA MET A 1 -4.81 -28.81 -2.00
C MET A 1 -5.77 -27.83 -2.65
N ASP A 2 -7.08 -28.11 -2.70
CA ASP A 2 -8.03 -27.28 -3.46
C ASP A 2 -8.26 -25.88 -2.86
N TYR A 3 -8.40 -25.75 -1.54
CA TYR A 3 -8.56 -24.44 -0.88
C TYR A 3 -7.35 -23.52 -1.05
N GLN A 4 -6.13 -24.08 -1.03
CA GLN A 4 -4.90 -23.32 -1.24
C GLN A 4 -4.78 -22.83 -2.69
N ASN A 5 -5.18 -23.66 -3.66
CA ASN A 5 -5.24 -23.26 -5.06
C ASN A 5 -6.30 -22.18 -5.30
N ALA A 6 -7.48 -22.29 -4.66
CA ALA A 6 -8.52 -21.27 -4.71
C ALA A 6 -8.03 -19.93 -4.14
N GLN A 7 -7.36 -19.96 -2.99
CA GLN A 7 -6.79 -18.77 -2.36
C GLN A 7 -5.74 -18.08 -3.27
N ARG A 8 -4.85 -18.85 -3.89
CA ARG A 8 -3.88 -18.33 -4.88
C ARG A 8 -4.57 -17.71 -6.09
N LEU A 9 -5.58 -18.39 -6.63
CA LEU A 9 -6.37 -17.88 -7.76
C LEU A 9 -7.04 -16.54 -7.43
N ILE A 10 -7.65 -16.42 -6.25
CA ILE A 10 -8.25 -15.16 -5.78
C ILE A 10 -7.19 -14.05 -5.67
N GLY A 11 -6.01 -14.36 -5.13
CA GLY A 11 -4.88 -13.43 -5.06
C GLY A 11 -4.44 -12.91 -6.43
N VAL A 12 -4.37 -13.79 -7.42
CA VAL A 12 -4.04 -13.44 -8.82
C VAL A 12 -5.13 -12.57 -9.44
N ILE A 13 -6.41 -12.92 -9.25
CA ILE A 13 -7.54 -12.14 -9.77
C ILE A 13 -7.51 -10.71 -9.25
N PHE A 14 -7.32 -10.51 -7.94
CA PHE A 14 -7.23 -9.16 -7.36
C PHE A 14 -5.99 -8.41 -7.83
N SER A 15 -4.85 -9.08 -7.98
CA SER A 15 -3.62 -8.47 -8.51
C SER A 15 -3.85 -7.92 -9.92
N ILE A 16 -4.42 -8.72 -10.83
CA ILE A 16 -4.77 -8.30 -12.19
C ILE A 16 -5.83 -7.20 -12.17
N ALA A 17 -6.87 -7.34 -11.34
CA ALA A 17 -7.93 -6.34 -11.21
C ALA A 17 -7.40 -4.98 -10.74
N THR A 18 -6.30 -4.94 -9.97
CA THR A 18 -5.67 -3.72 -9.44
C THR A 18 -5.10 -2.82 -10.53
N ILE A 19 -4.79 -3.37 -11.71
CA ILE A 19 -4.34 -2.61 -12.87
C ILE A 19 -5.34 -1.48 -13.22
N PHE A 20 -6.63 -1.79 -13.13
CA PHE A 20 -7.70 -0.87 -13.49
C PHE A 20 -7.80 0.36 -12.56
N PRO A 21 -7.96 0.21 -11.22
CA PRO A 21 -7.97 1.36 -10.32
C PRO A 21 -6.65 2.13 -10.32
N VAL A 22 -5.49 1.47 -10.50
CA VAL A 22 -4.20 2.18 -10.63
C VAL A 22 -4.15 3.05 -11.88
N TYR A 23 -4.61 2.53 -13.04
CA TYR A 23 -4.72 3.31 -14.27
C TYR A 23 -5.65 4.51 -14.11
N LEU A 24 -6.82 4.28 -13.52
CA LEU A 24 -7.81 5.32 -13.27
C LEU A 24 -7.32 6.36 -12.26
N LEU A 25 -6.52 5.96 -11.27
CA LEU A 25 -5.87 6.87 -10.33
C LEU A 25 -4.84 7.74 -11.06
N CYS A 26 -3.96 7.15 -11.87
CA CYS A 26 -2.92 7.87 -12.59
C CYS A 26 -3.48 8.86 -13.62
N THR A 27 -4.52 8.47 -14.36
CA THR A 27 -5.16 9.33 -15.37
C THR A 27 -5.90 10.52 -14.78
N ARG A 28 -6.17 10.52 -13.46
CA ARG A 28 -6.74 11.68 -12.77
C ARG A 28 -5.76 12.85 -12.63
N PHE A 29 -4.46 12.55 -12.60
CA PHE A 29 -3.41 13.55 -12.39
C PHE A 29 -2.61 13.83 -13.65
N PHE A 30 -2.53 12.87 -14.57
CA PHE A 30 -1.61 12.88 -15.70
C PHE A 30 -2.27 12.53 -17.03
N LYS A 31 -1.58 12.85 -18.12
CA LYS A 31 -1.95 12.41 -19.47
C LYS A 31 -1.84 10.89 -19.57
N LYS A 32 -2.67 10.29 -20.44
CA LYS A 32 -2.74 8.84 -20.68
C LYS A 32 -1.37 8.18 -20.90
N SER A 33 -0.47 8.84 -21.63
CA SER A 33 0.89 8.33 -21.88
C SER A 33 1.70 8.11 -20.60
N TYR A 34 1.70 9.08 -19.67
CA TYR A 34 2.41 8.95 -18.40
C TYR A 34 1.74 7.92 -17.49
N SER A 35 0.41 7.88 -17.51
CA SER A 35 -0.38 6.92 -16.74
C SER A 35 -0.12 5.48 -17.17
N LEU A 36 0.08 5.22 -18.48
CA LEU A 36 0.45 3.90 -18.97
C LEU A 36 1.82 3.45 -18.45
N LEU A 37 2.82 4.33 -18.41
CA LEU A 37 4.12 4.02 -17.80
C LEU A 37 3.99 3.80 -16.28
N GLY A 38 3.16 4.59 -15.59
CA GLY A 38 2.88 4.36 -14.16
C GLY A 38 2.28 2.98 -13.91
N VAL A 39 1.32 2.57 -14.73
CA VAL A 39 0.72 1.23 -14.66
C VAL A 39 1.75 0.16 -15.01
N ALA A 40 2.63 0.39 -15.98
CA ALA A 40 3.72 -0.55 -16.30
C ALA A 40 4.65 -0.77 -15.09
N LEU A 41 5.04 0.29 -14.37
CA LEU A 41 5.81 0.15 -13.13
C LEU A 41 5.09 -0.73 -12.09
N PHE A 42 3.76 -0.61 -11.98
CA PHE A 42 2.98 -1.40 -11.04
C PHE A 42 2.88 -2.88 -11.47
N ILE A 43 2.57 -3.14 -12.75
CA ILE A 43 2.39 -4.50 -13.28
C ILE A 43 3.70 -5.29 -13.21
N PHE A 44 4.80 -4.67 -13.61
CA PHE A 44 6.10 -5.32 -13.67
C PHE A 44 6.87 -5.23 -12.34
N GLU A 45 6.22 -4.85 -11.22
CA GLU A 45 6.86 -4.91 -9.92
C GLU A 45 7.02 -6.38 -9.48
N PRO A 46 8.26 -6.90 -9.42
CA PRO A 46 8.51 -8.33 -9.20
C PRO A 46 7.92 -8.83 -7.88
N ARG A 47 7.91 -7.99 -6.84
CA ARG A 47 7.36 -8.37 -5.53
C ARG A 47 5.84 -8.54 -5.56
N LEU A 48 5.11 -7.75 -6.35
CA LEU A 48 3.67 -7.91 -6.50
C LEU A 48 3.32 -9.19 -7.26
N ILE A 49 4.11 -9.51 -8.30
CA ILE A 49 3.98 -10.76 -9.06
C ILE A 49 4.17 -11.95 -8.12
N GLN A 50 5.26 -11.97 -7.35
CA GLN A 50 5.54 -13.03 -6.37
C GLN A 50 4.43 -13.11 -5.30
N ASN A 51 4.04 -11.99 -4.72
CA ASN A 51 3.02 -11.95 -3.67
C ASN A 51 1.66 -12.50 -4.15
N SER A 52 1.26 -12.17 -5.37
CA SER A 52 0.02 -12.66 -5.96
C SER A 52 -0.02 -14.19 -6.10
N SER A 53 1.15 -14.83 -6.24
CA SER A 53 1.29 -16.28 -6.39
C SER A 53 1.20 -17.04 -5.06
N ILE A 54 1.42 -16.36 -3.94
CA ILE A 54 1.40 -16.96 -2.59
C ILE A 54 -0.05 -17.02 -2.06
N GLY A 55 -0.96 -16.16 -2.55
CA GLY A 55 -2.37 -16.13 -2.17
C GLY A 55 -2.63 -15.35 -0.88
N THR A 56 -1.78 -14.38 -0.55
CA THR A 56 -1.90 -13.60 0.69
C THR A 56 -2.90 -12.43 0.53
N PRO A 57 -3.50 -11.90 1.62
CA PRO A 57 -4.53 -10.86 1.54
C PRO A 57 -4.04 -9.51 0.99
N GLU A 58 -2.73 -9.31 0.85
CA GLU A 58 -2.09 -8.10 0.35
C GLU A 58 -2.61 -7.71 -1.04
N SER A 59 -2.79 -8.66 -1.96
CA SER A 59 -3.30 -8.34 -3.31
C SER A 59 -4.69 -7.70 -3.26
N MET A 60 -5.57 -8.21 -2.39
CA MET A 60 -6.90 -7.64 -2.17
C MET A 60 -6.83 -6.28 -1.47
N TYR A 61 -5.93 -6.14 -0.50
CA TYR A 61 -5.71 -4.87 0.20
C TYR A 61 -5.22 -3.76 -0.75
N ILE A 62 -4.26 -4.05 -1.62
CA ILE A 62 -3.72 -3.10 -2.61
C ILE A 62 -4.79 -2.72 -3.63
N PHE A 63 -5.60 -3.69 -4.09
CA PHE A 63 -6.75 -3.44 -4.97
C PHE A 63 -7.73 -2.44 -4.36
N LEU A 64 -8.16 -2.70 -3.13
CA LEU A 64 -9.14 -1.85 -2.45
C LEU A 64 -8.54 -0.46 -2.14
N LEU A 65 -7.26 -0.39 -1.79
CA LEU A 65 -6.58 0.89 -1.53
C LEU A 65 -6.46 1.75 -2.79
N ALA A 66 -6.07 1.18 -3.93
CA ALA A 66 -6.04 1.89 -5.20
C ALA A 66 -7.46 2.39 -5.59
N THR A 67 -8.47 1.54 -5.36
CA THR A 67 -9.88 1.87 -5.60
C THR A 67 -10.36 2.99 -4.69
N LEU A 68 -10.00 2.94 -3.40
CA LEU A 68 -10.28 3.97 -2.41
C LEU A 68 -9.73 5.33 -2.85
N LEU A 69 -8.44 5.38 -3.19
CA LEU A 69 -7.79 6.62 -3.67
C LEU A 69 -8.51 7.16 -4.91
N PHE A 70 -8.80 6.30 -5.89
CA PHE A 70 -9.54 6.69 -7.08
C PHE A 70 -10.98 7.15 -6.78
N LEU A 71 -11.67 6.58 -5.81
CA LEU A 71 -13.05 6.97 -5.51
C LEU A 71 -13.10 8.27 -4.71
N PHE A 72 -12.28 8.39 -3.67
CA PHE A 72 -12.29 9.54 -2.77
C PHE A 72 -11.85 10.83 -3.45
N LEU A 73 -10.85 10.77 -4.34
CA LEU A 73 -10.34 11.93 -5.07
C LEU A 73 -11.31 12.44 -6.17
N SER A 74 -12.50 11.85 -6.31
CA SER A 74 -13.48 12.21 -7.34
C SER A 74 -14.35 13.36 -6.88
N ASP A 75 -14.78 14.23 -7.78
CA ASP A 75 -15.71 15.34 -7.47
C ASP A 75 -17.17 14.89 -7.30
N ASN A 76 -17.53 13.71 -7.81
CA ASN A 76 -18.86 13.14 -7.61
C ASN A 76 -19.01 12.54 -6.19
N PHE A 77 -19.93 13.11 -5.39
CA PHE A 77 -20.24 12.64 -4.03
C PHE A 77 -20.66 11.18 -3.94
N LYS A 78 -21.34 10.61 -4.96
CA LYS A 78 -21.69 9.18 -4.96
C LYS A 78 -20.44 8.29 -4.88
N LYS A 79 -19.36 8.69 -5.57
CA LYS A 79 -18.07 7.99 -5.50
C LYS A 79 -17.39 8.18 -4.14
N ILE A 80 -17.58 9.34 -3.51
CA ILE A 80 -17.06 9.57 -2.15
C ILE A 80 -17.77 8.70 -1.12
N TYR A 81 -19.10 8.54 -1.20
CA TYR A 81 -19.82 7.59 -0.35
C TYR A 81 -19.33 6.15 -0.54
N LEU A 82 -19.12 5.75 -1.80
CA LEU A 82 -18.54 4.44 -2.11
C LEU A 82 -17.13 4.30 -1.54
N ALA A 83 -16.33 5.37 -1.49
CA ALA A 83 -15.01 5.33 -0.90
C ALA A 83 -15.06 4.94 0.60
N PHE A 84 -16.02 5.45 1.37
CA PHE A 84 -16.19 5.06 2.78
C PHE A 84 -16.63 3.60 2.95
N LEU A 85 -17.42 3.07 2.02
CA LEU A 85 -17.70 1.63 1.96
C LEU A 85 -16.43 0.81 1.70
N ILE A 86 -15.60 1.25 0.75
CA ILE A 86 -14.33 0.57 0.42
C ILE A 86 -13.35 0.61 1.60
N VAL A 87 -13.32 1.69 2.41
CA VAL A 87 -12.52 1.73 3.64
C VAL A 87 -13.00 0.71 4.65
N GLY A 88 -14.32 0.54 4.78
CA GLY A 88 -14.90 -0.51 5.63
C GLY A 88 -14.41 -1.89 5.19
N LEU A 89 -14.46 -2.19 3.90
CA LEU A 89 -13.93 -3.43 3.33
C LEU A 89 -12.42 -3.58 3.53
N LEU A 90 -11.63 -2.50 3.37
CA LEU A 90 -10.19 -2.49 3.66
C LEU A 90 -9.91 -2.94 5.09
N SER A 91 -10.65 -2.40 6.06
CA SER A 91 -10.53 -2.77 7.48
C SER A 91 -10.86 -4.23 7.74
N LEU A 92 -11.78 -4.82 6.97
CA LEU A 92 -12.11 -6.25 7.08
C LEU A 92 -10.96 -7.14 6.58
N VAL A 93 -10.34 -6.76 5.46
CA VAL A 93 -9.23 -7.51 4.88
C VAL A 93 -8.01 -7.41 5.78
N ARG A 94 -7.70 -6.21 6.29
CA ARG A 94 -6.69 -6.01 7.32
C ARG A 94 -7.03 -4.82 8.22
N TYR A 95 -6.81 -4.97 9.52
CA TYR A 95 -7.20 -3.98 10.53
C TYR A 95 -6.55 -2.59 10.30
N GLU A 96 -5.40 -2.50 9.62
CA GLU A 96 -4.75 -1.24 9.28
C GLU A 96 -5.64 -0.35 8.39
N GLY A 97 -6.56 -0.95 7.62
CA GLY A 97 -7.55 -0.21 6.85
C GLY A 97 -8.42 0.72 7.70
N LEU A 98 -8.62 0.41 8.99
CA LEU A 98 -9.42 1.24 9.90
C LEU A 98 -8.74 2.59 10.13
N ILE A 99 -7.42 2.62 10.26
CA ILE A 99 -6.64 3.84 10.50
C ILE A 99 -6.83 4.84 9.34
N LEU A 100 -7.12 4.37 8.12
CA LEU A 100 -7.37 5.21 6.95
C LEU A 100 -8.65 6.05 7.05
N ILE A 101 -9.54 5.79 8.01
CA ILE A 101 -10.70 6.67 8.24
C ILE A 101 -10.25 8.07 8.67
N ILE A 102 -9.17 8.18 9.44
CA ILE A 102 -8.64 9.44 9.96
C ILE A 102 -8.26 10.41 8.83
N PRO A 103 -7.34 10.07 7.89
CA PRO A 103 -6.97 10.98 6.82
C PRO A 103 -8.14 11.30 5.88
N LEU A 104 -9.05 10.36 5.65
CA LEU A 104 -10.22 10.60 4.79
C LEU A 104 -11.18 11.58 5.42
N SER A 105 -11.45 11.46 6.72
CA SER A 105 -12.29 12.37 7.47
C SER A 105 -11.70 13.78 7.51
N VAL A 106 -10.43 13.90 7.87
CA VAL A 106 -9.72 15.21 7.90
C VAL A 106 -9.77 15.87 6.53
N VAL A 107 -9.41 15.14 5.47
CA VAL A 107 -9.39 15.72 4.12
C VAL A 107 -10.80 16.00 3.58
N PHE A 108 -11.80 15.21 3.96
CA PHE A 108 -13.19 15.49 3.60
C PHE A 108 -13.62 16.88 4.09
N PHE A 109 -13.32 17.21 5.35
CA PHE A 109 -13.62 18.53 5.90
C PHE A 109 -12.79 19.65 5.28
N ILE A 110 -11.49 19.43 5.02
CA ILE A 110 -10.65 20.41 4.31
C ILE A 110 -11.23 20.71 2.93
N ARG A 111 -11.60 19.66 2.19
CA ARG A 111 -12.14 19.76 0.83
C ARG A 111 -13.50 20.43 0.78
N PHE A 112 -14.36 20.16 1.76
CA PHE A 112 -15.74 20.65 1.81
C PHE A 112 -15.96 21.58 3.01
N ARG A 113 -15.07 22.54 3.25
CA ARG A 113 -15.17 23.44 4.41
C ARG A 113 -16.27 24.51 4.34
N THR A 114 -16.80 24.82 3.15
CA THR A 114 -17.59 26.06 2.93
C THR A 114 -19.12 25.90 2.97
N LYS A 115 -19.70 24.72 3.19
CA LYS A 115 -21.18 24.53 3.17
C LYS A 115 -21.68 23.77 4.40
N LYS A 116 -22.74 24.27 5.06
CA LYS A 116 -23.39 23.59 6.20
C LYS A 116 -23.90 22.18 5.87
N ILE A 117 -24.29 21.95 4.61
CA ILE A 117 -24.74 20.64 4.08
C ILE A 117 -23.62 19.56 4.17
N ASN A 118 -22.36 19.96 4.36
CA ASN A 118 -21.24 19.02 4.35
C ASN A 118 -21.17 18.14 5.62
N ILE A 119 -21.71 18.60 6.76
CA ILE A 119 -21.76 17.79 7.99
C ILE A 119 -22.69 16.58 7.84
N PHE A 120 -23.88 16.78 7.23
CA PHE A 120 -24.84 15.71 7.03
C PHE A 120 -24.32 14.67 6.03
N ARG A 121 -23.66 15.13 4.95
CA ARG A 121 -23.01 14.23 3.99
C ARG A 121 -21.90 13.41 4.66
N TYR A 122 -21.11 14.03 5.53
CA TYR A 122 -20.09 13.31 6.29
C TYR A 122 -20.69 12.29 7.27
N LEU A 123 -21.78 12.63 7.97
CA LEU A 123 -22.49 11.67 8.82
C LEU A 123 -22.99 10.46 8.02
N LEU A 124 -23.46 10.68 6.79
CA LEU A 124 -23.85 9.59 5.89
C LEU A 124 -22.64 8.71 5.51
N CYS A 125 -21.49 9.31 5.19
CA CYS A 125 -20.24 8.57 4.97
C CYS A 125 -19.86 7.70 6.18
N LEU A 126 -19.92 8.27 7.39
CA LEU A 126 -19.64 7.53 8.63
C LEU A 126 -20.64 6.41 8.88
N ALA A 127 -21.93 6.64 8.61
CA ALA A 127 -22.96 5.62 8.72
C ALA A 127 -22.72 4.43 7.77
N ILE A 128 -22.31 4.70 6.53
CA ILE A 128 -21.96 3.64 5.56
C ILE A 128 -20.77 2.81 6.08
N PHE A 129 -19.74 3.48 6.59
CA PHE A 129 -18.57 2.80 7.14
C PHE A 129 -18.92 1.98 8.39
N SER A 130 -19.67 2.56 9.34
CA SER A 130 -20.02 1.91 10.60
C SER A 130 -20.99 0.75 10.41
N MET A 131 -21.92 0.84 9.46
CA MET A 131 -22.84 -0.24 9.09
C MET A 131 -22.11 -1.52 8.68
N LEU A 132 -20.86 -1.41 8.19
CA LEU A 132 -20.05 -2.55 7.80
C LEU A 132 -19.18 -3.06 8.96
N ILE A 133 -18.55 -2.16 9.71
CA ILE A 133 -17.61 -2.54 10.80
C ILE A 133 -18.33 -3.06 12.04
N ILE A 134 -19.41 -2.41 12.49
CA ILE A 134 -20.12 -2.76 13.72
C ILE A 134 -20.60 -4.22 13.73
N PRO A 135 -21.35 -4.71 12.72
CA PRO A 135 -21.86 -6.09 12.77
C PRO A 135 -20.73 -7.12 12.75
N VAL A 136 -19.68 -6.90 11.95
CA VAL A 136 -18.54 -7.83 11.89
C VAL A 136 -17.73 -7.80 13.18
N GLY A 137 -17.52 -6.63 13.78
CA GLY A 137 -16.84 -6.47 15.06
C GLY A 137 -17.60 -7.14 16.20
N TYR A 138 -18.92 -7.01 16.22
CA TYR A 138 -19.77 -7.70 17.18
C TYR A 138 -19.66 -9.21 17.05
N MET A 139 -19.79 -9.76 15.84
CA MET A 139 -19.63 -11.20 15.60
C MET A 139 -18.25 -11.72 16.01
N LYS A 140 -17.18 -10.98 15.70
CA LYS A 140 -15.81 -11.35 16.11
C LYS A 140 -15.66 -11.33 17.62
N ASN A 141 -16.25 -10.35 18.30
CA ASN A 141 -16.18 -10.27 19.75
C ASN A 141 -16.86 -11.46 20.43
N GLU A 142 -18.04 -11.87 19.96
CA GLU A 142 -18.74 -13.04 20.49
C GLU A 142 -18.00 -14.36 20.21
N THR A 143 -17.30 -14.46 19.07
CA THR A 143 -16.63 -15.71 18.66
C THR A 143 -15.18 -15.83 19.11
N MET A 144 -14.46 -14.71 19.23
CA MET A 144 -13.02 -14.65 19.50
C MET A 144 -12.69 -13.91 20.80
N GLY A 145 -13.68 -13.31 21.48
CA GLY A 145 -13.48 -12.54 22.72
C GLY A 145 -12.92 -11.13 22.50
N HIS A 146 -12.71 -10.70 21.25
CA HIS A 146 -12.25 -9.36 20.89
C HIS A 146 -12.81 -8.92 19.53
N ASP A 147 -12.96 -7.62 19.30
CA ASP A 147 -13.57 -7.09 18.07
C ASP A 147 -12.70 -7.30 16.81
N GLY A 148 -11.38 -7.49 16.98
CA GLY A 148 -10.45 -7.77 15.88
C GLY A 148 -10.10 -6.55 15.02
N PHE A 149 -10.47 -5.34 15.45
CA PHE A 149 -10.12 -4.07 14.83
C PHE A 149 -9.46 -3.13 15.83
N VAL A 150 -10.21 -2.63 16.82
CA VAL A 150 -9.74 -1.72 17.87
C VAL A 150 -8.74 -2.44 18.77
N SER A 151 -9.02 -3.69 19.15
CA SER A 151 -8.10 -4.52 19.94
C SER A 151 -6.70 -4.64 19.31
N HIS A 152 -6.60 -4.82 17.99
CA HIS A 152 -5.31 -4.90 17.29
C HIS A 152 -4.60 -3.55 17.18
N ILE A 153 -5.36 -2.45 17.12
CA ILE A 153 -4.79 -1.10 17.07
C ILE A 153 -4.26 -0.71 18.45
N SER A 154 -4.95 -1.06 19.54
CA SER A 154 -4.54 -0.77 20.91
C SER A 154 -3.39 -1.67 21.40
N ALA A 155 -3.27 -2.89 20.86
CA ALA A 155 -2.19 -3.81 21.21
C ALA A 155 -0.77 -3.25 20.93
N GLY A 156 -0.63 -2.37 19.93
CA GLY A 156 0.65 -1.73 19.62
C GLY A 156 1.14 -0.80 20.72
N PRO A 157 0.36 0.24 21.08
CA PRO A 157 0.64 1.10 22.24
C PRO A 157 0.80 0.34 23.55
N GLU A 158 -0.01 -0.68 23.80
CA GLU A 158 0.05 -1.49 25.03
C GLU A 158 1.36 -2.30 25.11
N TYR A 159 1.77 -2.94 24.02
CA TYR A 159 3.07 -3.62 23.93
C TYR A 159 4.24 -2.63 24.12
N TYR A 160 4.14 -1.44 23.54
CA TYR A 160 5.17 -0.42 23.71
C TYR A 160 5.24 0.05 25.16
N GLN A 161 4.09 0.32 25.80
CA GLN A 161 4.03 0.77 27.18
C GLN A 161 4.60 -0.27 28.16
N THR A 162 4.21 -1.54 28.01
CA THR A 162 4.75 -2.65 28.80
C THR A 162 6.26 -2.82 28.61
N SER A 163 6.75 -2.69 27.37
CA SER A 163 8.20 -2.75 27.09
C SER A 163 8.97 -1.61 27.78
N ILE A 164 8.41 -0.39 27.80
CA ILE A 164 9.01 0.77 28.51
C ILE A 164 9.07 0.53 30.01
N GLU A 165 7.96 0.06 30.60
CA GLU A 165 7.84 -0.20 32.03
C GLU A 165 8.83 -1.29 32.50
N GLU A 166 9.08 -2.29 31.66
CA GLU A 166 10.01 -3.38 31.97
C GLU A 166 11.48 -3.04 31.71
N ASN A 167 11.82 -2.16 30.75
CA ASN A 167 13.21 -1.79 30.44
C ASN A 167 13.35 -0.40 29.80
N ILE A 168 13.91 0.58 30.54
CA ILE A 168 14.21 1.94 30.05
C ILE A 168 15.17 1.95 28.83
N SER A 169 15.99 0.90 28.65
CA SER A 169 16.87 0.72 27.48
C SER A 169 16.11 0.33 26.19
N THR A 170 14.93 -0.28 26.29
CA THR A 170 14.21 -0.83 25.12
C THR A 170 13.46 0.21 24.30
N SER A 171 13.06 1.34 24.88
CA SER A 171 12.36 2.42 24.15
C SER A 171 13.25 3.05 23.07
N GLY A 172 14.53 3.26 23.41
CA GLY A 172 15.53 3.79 22.50
C GLY A 172 15.81 2.81 21.35
N ASP A 173 15.93 1.52 21.68
CA ASP A 173 16.18 0.47 20.70
C ASP A 173 14.97 0.22 19.78
N PHE A 174 13.74 0.31 20.28
CA PHE A 174 12.52 0.18 19.47
C PHE A 174 12.41 1.27 18.39
N LEU A 175 12.62 2.54 18.78
CA LEU A 175 12.60 3.66 17.83
C LEU A 175 13.78 3.58 16.86
N LYS A 176 14.97 3.24 17.36
CA LYS A 176 16.18 3.08 16.54
C LYS A 176 16.01 1.98 15.50
N ASN A 177 15.58 0.78 15.91
CA ASN A 177 15.31 -0.34 15.01
C ASN A 177 14.21 0.02 14.01
N GLY A 178 13.14 0.65 14.49
CA GLY A 178 12.06 1.17 13.64
C GLY A 178 12.56 2.07 12.52
N ILE A 179 13.34 3.09 12.85
CA ILE A 179 13.88 4.07 11.87
C ILE A 179 14.86 3.38 10.90
N ILE A 180 15.80 2.57 11.40
CA ILE A 180 16.81 1.90 10.58
C ILE A 180 16.14 0.90 9.62
N ASN A 181 15.29 0.02 10.15
CA ASN A 181 14.60 -1.00 9.36
C ASN A 181 13.61 -0.36 8.39
N MET A 182 12.87 0.68 8.79
CA MET A 182 11.97 1.40 7.91
C MET A 182 12.72 2.03 6.72
N GLY A 183 13.85 2.71 6.97
CA GLY A 183 14.70 3.26 5.91
C GLY A 183 15.22 2.17 4.97
N LYS A 184 15.73 1.07 5.55
CA LYS A 184 16.25 -0.09 4.80
C LYS A 184 15.18 -0.70 3.90
N TYR A 185 14.01 -1.05 4.44
CA TYR A 185 12.96 -1.72 3.68
C TYR A 185 12.23 -0.78 2.72
N LEU A 186 12.06 0.51 3.04
CA LEU A 186 11.54 1.49 2.09
C LEU A 186 12.45 1.67 0.88
N GLY A 187 13.77 1.68 1.08
CA GLY A 187 14.74 1.68 -0.02
C GLY A 187 14.69 0.38 -0.82
N TRP A 188 14.62 -0.76 -0.12
CA TRP A 188 14.60 -2.07 -0.76
C TRP A 188 13.39 -2.27 -1.67
N VAL A 189 12.19 -1.93 -1.20
CA VAL A 189 10.92 -2.08 -1.95
C VAL A 189 10.89 -1.23 -3.23
N GLN A 190 11.77 -0.23 -3.36
CA GLN A 190 11.89 0.58 -4.56
C GLN A 190 12.77 -0.05 -5.65
N LEU A 191 13.56 -1.07 -5.34
CA LEU A 191 14.30 -1.81 -6.38
C LEU A 191 13.32 -2.70 -7.17
N PRO A 192 13.49 -2.88 -8.48
CA PRO A 192 14.66 -2.47 -9.24
C PRO A 192 14.55 -1.07 -9.87
N PHE A 193 13.35 -0.56 -10.12
CA PHE A 193 13.17 0.66 -10.93
C PHE A 193 12.56 1.86 -10.20
N PHE A 194 11.75 1.66 -9.15
CA PHE A 194 11.11 2.75 -8.42
C PHE A 194 12.14 3.66 -7.73
N ILE A 195 13.34 3.16 -7.41
CA ILE A 195 14.41 3.92 -6.76
C ILE A 195 14.86 5.13 -7.58
N ILE A 196 14.68 5.09 -8.91
CA ILE A 196 15.01 6.19 -9.81
C ILE A 196 13.84 7.19 -9.86
N PHE A 197 12.62 6.69 -10.02
CA PHE A 197 11.46 7.53 -10.33
C PHE A 197 10.76 8.10 -9.09
N VAL A 198 10.68 7.34 -7.99
CA VAL A 198 9.97 7.75 -6.77
C VAL A 198 10.65 8.93 -6.10
N PRO A 199 11.97 8.94 -5.80
CA PRO A 199 12.60 10.08 -5.14
C PRO A 199 12.47 11.38 -5.95
N LEU A 200 12.70 11.31 -7.26
CA LEU A 200 12.50 12.45 -8.17
C LEU A 200 11.03 12.89 -8.20
N GLY A 201 10.10 11.95 -8.24
CA GLY A 201 8.66 12.21 -8.19
C GLY A 201 8.25 12.90 -6.90
N VAL A 202 8.75 12.44 -5.74
CA VAL A 202 8.48 13.01 -4.41
C VAL A 202 8.94 14.46 -4.34
N LEU A 203 10.15 14.77 -4.80
CA LEU A 203 10.66 16.15 -4.84
C LEU A 203 9.74 17.09 -5.65
N LEU A 204 9.20 16.61 -6.76
CA LEU A 204 8.26 17.37 -7.60
C LEU A 204 6.86 17.42 -6.99
N PHE A 205 6.47 16.42 -6.21
CA PHE A 205 5.15 16.28 -5.61
C PHE A 205 4.86 17.42 -4.64
N PHE A 206 5.83 17.77 -3.79
CA PHE A 206 5.70 18.80 -2.76
C PHE A 206 5.68 20.25 -3.27
N LYS A 207 6.06 20.52 -4.53
CA LYS A 207 6.19 21.89 -5.04
C LYS A 207 4.88 22.70 -4.99
N ASN A 208 3.76 22.09 -5.36
CA ASN A 208 2.44 22.74 -5.40
C ASN A 208 1.43 21.85 -4.69
N MET A 209 1.10 22.17 -3.44
CA MET A 209 0.21 21.36 -2.61
C MET A 209 -1.26 21.69 -2.86
N ASP A 210 -2.06 20.65 -3.11
CA ASP A 210 -3.52 20.71 -3.21
C ASP A 210 -4.16 19.61 -2.35
N TYR A 211 -5.49 19.64 -2.21
CA TYR A 211 -6.20 18.64 -1.39
C TYR A 211 -5.96 17.20 -1.89
N LYS A 212 -5.76 17.02 -3.20
CA LYS A 212 -5.54 15.70 -3.80
C LYS A 212 -4.19 15.13 -3.38
N LYS A 213 -3.14 15.94 -3.44
CA LYS A 213 -1.80 15.58 -2.97
C LYS A 213 -1.75 15.40 -1.46
N ILE A 214 -2.43 16.26 -0.71
CA ILE A 214 -2.57 16.11 0.75
C ILE A 214 -3.22 14.77 1.10
N THR A 215 -4.26 14.35 0.35
CA THR A 215 -4.90 13.02 0.51
C THR A 215 -3.90 11.89 0.35
N ILE A 216 -3.08 11.95 -0.72
CA ILE A 216 -2.12 10.88 -1.03
C ILE A 216 -1.03 10.80 0.05
N ILE A 217 -0.50 11.94 0.49
CA ILE A 217 0.51 12.01 1.54
C ILE A 217 -0.07 11.50 2.87
N SER A 218 -1.26 11.93 3.25
CA SER A 218 -1.85 11.53 4.53
C SER A 218 -2.17 10.03 4.57
N ILE A 219 -2.65 9.45 3.47
CA ILE A 219 -2.84 7.99 3.36
C ILE A 219 -1.49 7.25 3.38
N ALA A 220 -0.49 7.74 2.65
CA ALA A 220 0.85 7.13 2.66
C ALA A 220 1.43 7.10 4.09
N ILE A 221 1.34 8.20 4.83
CA ILE A 221 1.80 8.27 6.23
C ILE A 221 1.06 7.25 7.10
N MET A 222 -0.26 7.12 6.95
CA MET A 222 -1.03 6.16 7.74
C MET A 222 -0.69 4.70 7.43
N ILE A 223 -0.33 4.38 6.18
CA ILE A 223 0.19 3.06 5.80
C ILE A 223 1.57 2.79 6.41
N LEU A 224 2.40 3.83 6.54
CA LEU A 224 3.74 3.72 7.12
C LEU A 224 3.70 3.45 8.64
N ILE A 225 2.64 3.81 9.36
CA ILE A 225 2.54 3.62 10.81
C ILE A 225 2.57 2.11 11.20
N PRO A 226 1.70 1.24 10.67
CA PRO A 226 1.78 -0.20 10.94
C PRO A 226 3.09 -0.83 10.47
N ALA A 227 3.64 -0.38 9.34
CA ALA A 227 4.94 -0.86 8.86
C ALA A 227 6.06 -0.48 9.85
N PHE A 228 6.06 0.74 10.37
CA PHE A 228 7.00 1.18 11.41
C PHE A 228 6.88 0.31 12.67
N TYR A 229 5.65 0.05 13.13
CA TYR A 229 5.43 -0.83 14.29
C TYR A 229 5.99 -2.24 14.07
N ALA A 230 5.79 -2.83 12.88
CA ALA A 230 6.37 -4.13 12.56
C ALA A 230 7.91 -4.09 12.54
N TYR A 231 8.49 -3.07 11.90
CA TYR A 231 9.95 -2.92 11.78
C TYR A 231 10.65 -2.58 13.09
N SER A 232 9.97 -1.92 14.01
CA SER A 232 10.47 -1.70 15.38
C SER A 232 10.53 -2.97 16.22
N ARG A 233 9.78 -4.01 15.84
CA ARG A 233 9.81 -5.35 16.45
C ARG A 233 10.69 -6.33 15.67
N ASP A 234 11.56 -5.81 14.81
CA ASP A 234 12.49 -6.57 13.97
C ASP A 234 11.83 -7.57 13.01
N PHE A 235 10.56 -7.38 12.66
CA PHE A 235 9.95 -8.12 11.56
C PHE A 235 10.62 -7.72 10.24
N SER A 236 11.15 -8.68 9.50
CA SER A 236 11.99 -8.44 8.31
C SER A 236 11.25 -8.52 6.98
N GLU A 237 9.92 -8.41 7.01
CA GLU A 237 9.09 -8.66 5.84
C GLU A 237 8.73 -7.40 5.06
N THR A 238 9.04 -7.37 3.76
CA THR A 238 8.72 -6.20 2.90
C THR A 238 7.23 -6.00 2.61
N LYS A 239 6.39 -7.02 2.88
CA LYS A 239 4.96 -7.02 2.53
C LYS A 239 4.15 -5.89 3.18
N TYR A 240 4.61 -5.40 4.34
CA TYR A 240 3.99 -4.26 5.04
C TYR A 240 4.00 -2.96 4.22
N LEU A 241 4.87 -2.85 3.21
CA LEU A 241 5.01 -1.67 2.37
C LEU A 241 4.30 -1.81 1.01
N TYR A 242 3.76 -2.98 0.66
CA TYR A 242 3.21 -3.20 -0.69
C TYR A 242 1.98 -2.35 -1.00
N ALA A 243 1.25 -1.94 0.04
CA ALA A 243 0.18 -0.96 -0.04
C ALA A 243 0.63 0.39 -0.65
N LEU A 244 1.93 0.72 -0.63
CA LEU A 244 2.45 1.96 -1.20
C LEU A 244 2.63 1.89 -2.72
N PHE A 245 2.64 0.72 -3.35
CA PHE A 245 2.94 0.60 -4.79
C PHE A 245 2.00 1.41 -5.71
N PRO A 246 0.67 1.47 -5.49
CA PRO A 246 -0.21 2.37 -6.24
C PRO A 246 0.20 3.85 -6.12
N ILE A 247 0.69 4.25 -4.95
CA ILE A 247 1.16 5.62 -4.68
C ILE A 247 2.53 5.84 -5.35
N PHE A 248 3.46 4.88 -5.26
CA PHE A 248 4.75 4.94 -5.96
C PHE A 248 4.57 5.06 -7.47
N SER A 249 3.65 4.29 -8.05
CA SER A 249 3.26 4.38 -9.46
C SER A 249 2.77 5.78 -9.84
N LEU A 250 1.85 6.34 -9.04
CA LEU A 250 1.32 7.68 -9.26
C LEU A 250 2.40 8.76 -9.13
N VAL A 251 3.25 8.69 -8.10
CA VAL A 251 4.32 9.66 -7.85
C VAL A 251 5.37 9.60 -8.96
N SER A 252 5.71 8.40 -9.44
CA SER A 252 6.65 8.20 -10.56
C SER A 252 6.18 8.86 -11.86
N CYS A 253 4.86 9.02 -12.06
CA CYS A 253 4.33 9.75 -13.22
C CYS A 253 4.78 11.22 -13.26
N LEU A 254 5.11 11.85 -12.12
CA LEU A 254 5.71 13.19 -12.10
C LEU A 254 7.12 13.19 -12.69
N ALA A 255 7.93 12.17 -12.36
CA ALA A 255 9.25 12.01 -12.92
C ALA A 255 9.17 11.79 -14.45
N PHE A 256 8.25 10.94 -14.90
CA PHE A 256 8.00 10.73 -16.34
C PHE A 256 7.62 12.02 -17.04
N LYS A 257 6.70 12.81 -16.48
CA LYS A 257 6.35 14.12 -17.04
C LYS A 257 7.60 14.99 -17.22
N LYS A 258 8.46 15.07 -16.21
CA LYS A 258 9.71 15.87 -16.29
C LYS A 258 10.66 15.34 -17.37
N PHE A 259 10.85 14.03 -17.48
CA PHE A 259 11.70 13.44 -18.52
C PHE A 259 11.18 13.70 -19.94
N PHE A 260 9.86 13.61 -20.13
CA PHE A 260 9.24 13.88 -21.43
C PHE A 260 9.28 15.36 -21.80
N ASP A 261 9.18 16.26 -20.82
CA ASP A 261 9.27 17.70 -21.05
C ASP A 261 10.72 18.13 -21.36
N MET A 262 11.73 17.34 -20.98
CA MET A 262 13.15 17.62 -21.23
C MET A 262 13.66 17.21 -22.63
N SER A 263 12.84 16.50 -23.43
CA SER A 263 13.29 15.97 -24.72
C SER A 263 12.22 16.07 -25.82
N ASN A 264 12.68 16.34 -27.03
CA ASN A 264 11.83 16.41 -28.21
C ASN A 264 11.39 15.02 -28.72
N LYS A 265 12.12 13.95 -28.39
CA LYS A 265 11.85 12.57 -28.85
C LYS A 265 11.03 11.76 -27.84
N LYS A 266 9.81 12.22 -27.55
CA LYS A 266 8.94 11.65 -26.50
C LYS A 266 8.64 10.16 -26.66
N ASN A 267 8.42 9.69 -27.89
CA ASN A 267 8.14 8.27 -28.15
C ASN A 267 9.35 7.37 -27.87
N LEU A 268 10.57 7.84 -28.16
CA LEU A 268 11.79 7.09 -27.89
C LEU A 268 12.02 6.93 -26.39
N ILE A 269 11.80 8.00 -25.60
CA ILE A 269 11.88 7.93 -24.14
C ILE A 269 10.84 6.98 -23.56
N PHE A 270 9.60 7.02 -24.08
CA PHE A 270 8.56 6.09 -23.66
C PHE A 270 9.02 4.63 -23.84
N CYS A 271 9.51 4.28 -25.03
CA CYS A 271 9.98 2.92 -25.31
C CYS A 271 11.18 2.53 -24.43
N LEU A 272 12.16 3.42 -24.25
CA LEU A 272 13.33 3.15 -23.40
C LEU A 272 12.94 2.87 -21.95
N ILE A 273 12.05 3.69 -21.38
CA ILE A 273 11.56 3.48 -20.01
C ILE A 273 10.83 2.14 -19.92
N LEU A 274 9.93 1.85 -20.87
CA LEU A 274 9.16 0.61 -20.87
C LEU A 274 10.06 -0.64 -20.97
N ILE A 275 11.02 -0.63 -21.88
CA ILE A 275 12.01 -1.71 -22.03
C ILE A 275 12.82 -1.87 -20.75
N GLY A 276 13.29 -0.76 -20.16
CA GLY A 276 14.04 -0.77 -18.90
C GLY A 276 13.24 -1.37 -17.74
N ILE A 277 11.94 -1.06 -17.64
CA ILE A 277 11.05 -1.63 -16.61
C ILE A 277 10.93 -3.15 -16.78
N ILE A 278 10.65 -3.62 -18.00
CA ILE A 278 10.46 -5.05 -18.27
C ILE A 278 11.77 -5.82 -18.01
N PHE A 279 12.88 -5.32 -18.56
CA PHE A 279 14.19 -5.98 -18.44
C PHE A 279 14.66 -6.06 -16.98
N SER A 280 14.53 -4.96 -16.23
CA SER A 280 14.90 -4.95 -14.81
C SER A 280 14.01 -5.82 -13.93
N SER A 281 12.71 -5.93 -14.26
CA SER A 281 11.79 -6.85 -13.59
C SER A 281 12.17 -8.32 -13.78
N VAL A 282 12.47 -8.72 -15.02
CA VAL A 282 12.89 -10.09 -15.35
C VAL A 282 14.19 -10.44 -14.64
N ILE A 283 15.23 -9.60 -14.74
CA ILE A 283 16.51 -9.84 -14.07
C ILE A 283 16.32 -10.01 -12.56
N PHE A 284 15.48 -9.19 -11.94
CA PHE A 284 15.23 -9.28 -10.50
C PHE A 284 14.51 -10.59 -10.12
N LEU A 285 13.55 -11.02 -10.93
CA LEU A 285 12.85 -12.29 -10.71
C LEU A 285 13.79 -13.48 -10.83
N ASP A 286 14.66 -13.49 -11.84
CA ASP A 286 15.65 -14.55 -12.05
C ASP A 286 16.66 -14.61 -10.90
N TRP A 287 17.25 -13.47 -10.53
CA TRP A 287 18.19 -13.37 -9.40
C TRP A 287 17.57 -13.92 -8.10
N LYS A 288 16.29 -13.61 -7.86
CA LYS A 288 15.60 -14.09 -6.66
C LYS A 288 15.16 -15.55 -6.75
N ALA A 289 15.02 -16.12 -7.94
CA ALA A 289 14.72 -17.54 -8.12
C ALA A 289 15.93 -18.40 -7.72
N GLU A 290 17.15 -17.98 -8.08
CA GLU A 290 18.41 -18.64 -7.70
C GLU A 290 18.56 -18.74 -6.17
N ASP A 291 18.27 -17.66 -5.44
CA ASP A 291 18.28 -17.66 -3.97
C ASP A 291 17.34 -18.73 -3.40
N VAL A 292 16.11 -18.83 -3.92
CA VAL A 292 15.09 -19.77 -3.42
C VAL A 292 15.52 -21.23 -3.62
N GLU A 293 16.13 -21.54 -4.75
CA GLU A 293 16.66 -22.89 -5.03
C GLU A 293 17.80 -23.24 -4.05
N HIS A 294 18.72 -22.31 -3.82
CA HIS A 294 19.80 -22.48 -2.85
C HIS A 294 19.29 -22.72 -1.41
N TYR A 295 18.27 -21.98 -0.96
CA TYR A 295 17.64 -22.21 0.34
C TYR A 295 17.01 -23.60 0.44
N LYS A 296 16.37 -24.07 -0.63
CA LYS A 296 15.73 -25.39 -0.67
C LYS A 296 16.76 -26.51 -0.57
N GLU A 297 17.86 -26.41 -1.30
CA GLU A 297 18.97 -27.36 -1.23
C GLU A 297 19.60 -27.38 0.16
N THR A 298 19.88 -26.20 0.74
CA THR A 298 20.43 -26.08 2.09
C THR A 298 19.51 -26.72 3.14
N TYR A 299 18.20 -26.48 3.03
CA TYR A 299 17.21 -27.10 3.91
C TYR A 299 17.20 -28.63 3.78
N GLN A 300 17.26 -29.16 2.56
CA GLN A 300 17.32 -30.61 2.33
C GLN A 300 18.59 -31.23 2.94
N ILE A 301 19.74 -30.57 2.81
CA ILE A 301 21.00 -31.00 3.41
C ILE A 301 20.89 -30.99 4.95
N LEU A 302 20.32 -29.94 5.55
CA LEU A 302 20.14 -29.86 7.01
C LEU A 302 19.21 -30.96 7.53
N VAL A 303 18.14 -31.28 6.81
CA VAL A 303 17.24 -32.40 7.15
C VAL A 303 18.00 -33.72 7.09
N GLN A 304 18.80 -33.96 6.05
CA GLN A 304 19.61 -35.19 5.93
C GLN A 304 20.70 -35.34 6.99
N ILE A 305 21.23 -34.23 7.53
CA ILE A 305 22.23 -34.24 8.61
C ILE A 305 21.55 -34.40 9.99
N SER A 306 20.27 -34.06 10.10
CA SER A 306 19.49 -34.15 11.34
C SER A 306 18.92 -35.55 11.59
N ASP A 307 18.93 -36.43 10.59
CA ASP A 307 18.55 -37.86 10.67
C ASP A 307 19.78 -38.75 10.90
#